data_AF-A0A964XBW9-F1
#
_entry.id   AF-A0A964XBW9-F1
#
_cell.length_a   1.000
_cell.length_b   1.000
_cell.length_c   1.000
_cell.angle_alpha   90.00
_cell.angle_beta   90.00
_cell.angle_gamma   90.00
#
_symmetry.space_group_name_H-M   'P 1'
#
loop_
_entity.id
_entity.type
_entity.pdbx_description
1 polymer ?
#
loop_
_entity_poly.entity_id
_entity_poly.type
_entity_poly.pdbx_seq_one_letter_code
_entity_poly.pdbx_strand_id
1 'polypeptide(L)' 'MDRHATTRRVLASAQQQGFALSGVAPATPSPHADYARRWIAAGRHGEMRYLAEHLDV' A
#
# COMPACT_ATOMS: atom_id res chain seq x y z
N MET A 1 -1.11 16.07 -17.32
CA MET A 1 -0.30 16.25 -16.09
C MET A 1 0.95 15.39 -16.20
N ASP A 2 2.12 15.95 -15.89
CA ASP A 2 3.37 15.20 -15.86
C ASP A 2 3.49 14.41 -14.54
N ARG A 3 3.47 13.06 -14.63
CA ARG A 3 3.53 12.17 -13.47
C ARG A 3 4.85 12.30 -12.70
N HIS A 4 5.96 12.63 -13.38
CA HIS A 4 7.25 12.84 -12.73
C HIS A 4 7.26 14.14 -11.93
N ALA A 5 6.70 15.22 -12.48
CA ALA A 5 6.49 16.46 -11.73
C ALA A 5 5.57 16.26 -10.51
N THR A 6 4.46 15.53 -10.67
CA THR A 6 3.56 15.21 -9.54
C THR A 6 4.27 14.40 -8.46
N THR A 7 5.02 13.38 -8.85
CA THR A 7 5.81 12.54 -7.92
C THR A 7 6.78 13.40 -7.11
N ARG A 8 7.58 14.24 -7.77
CA ARG A 8 8.54 15.13 -7.07
C ARG A 8 7.84 16.04 -6.06
N ARG A 9 6.69 16.62 -6.43
CA ARG A 9 5.94 17.53 -5.54
C ARG A 9 5.44 16.82 -4.28
N VAL A 10 4.92 15.60 -4.42
CA VAL A 10 4.42 14.80 -3.28
C VAL A 10 5.57 14.38 -2.37
N LEU A 11 6.68 13.89 -2.93
CA LEU A 11 7.85 13.46 -2.14
C LEU A 11 8.50 14.64 -1.40
N ALA A 12 8.59 15.81 -2.04
CA ALA A 12 9.05 17.02 -1.37
C ALA A 12 8.14 17.39 -0.20
N SER A 13 6.82 17.33 -0.38
CA SER A 13 5.87 17.59 0.71
C SER A 13 6.02 16.58 1.85
N ALA A 14 6.16 15.29 1.57
CA ALA A 14 6.39 14.27 2.61
C ALA A 14 7.66 14.54 3.42
N GLN A 15 8.75 14.95 2.76
CA GLN A 15 9.99 15.33 3.44
C GLN A 15 9.80 16.56 4.34
N GLN A 16 9.06 17.59 3.90
CA GLN A 16 8.77 18.76 4.72
C GLN A 16 7.88 18.44 5.94
N GLN A 17 7.03 17.42 5.84
CA GLN A 17 6.19 16.95 6.95
C GLN A 17 6.92 16.01 7.92
N GLY A 18 8.21 15.74 7.69
CA GLY A 18 9.04 14.93 8.59
C GLY A 18 8.96 13.41 8.36
N PHE A 19 8.43 12.95 7.23
CA PHE A 19 8.51 11.53 6.89
C PHE A 19 9.97 11.13 6.64
N ALA A 20 10.46 10.12 7.36
CA ALA A 20 11.83 9.62 7.22
C ALA A 20 12.11 8.97 5.85
N LEU A 21 11.09 8.42 5.21
CA LEU A 21 11.16 7.82 3.87
C LEU A 21 9.82 7.98 3.15
N SER A 22 9.87 8.20 1.84
CA SER A 22 8.67 8.23 0.98
C SER A 22 8.99 7.72 -0.43
N GLY A 23 7.98 7.17 -1.10
CA GLY A 23 8.06 6.65 -2.47
C GLY A 23 6.69 6.63 -3.13
N VAL A 24 6.67 6.48 -4.46
CA VAL A 24 5.43 6.35 -5.25
C VAL A 24 5.46 5.02 -5.98
N ALA A 25 4.39 4.24 -5.84
CA ALA A 25 4.19 2.97 -6.53
C ALA A 25 3.03 3.06 -7.53
N PRO A 26 3.04 2.27 -8.61
CA PRO A 26 1.89 2.13 -9.48
C PRO A 26 0.66 1.60 -8.72
N ALA A 27 -0.52 2.13 -9.04
CA ALA A 27 -1.80 1.63 -8.51
C ALA A 27 -2.28 0.39 -9.29
N THR A 28 -1.48 -0.67 -9.25
CA THR A 28 -1.78 -1.96 -9.88
C THR A 28 -2.04 -3.02 -8.80
N PRO A 29 -2.78 -4.11 -9.12
CA PRO A 29 -2.94 -5.23 -8.19
C PRO A 29 -1.60 -5.74 -7.66
N SER A 30 -1.60 -6.17 -6.41
CA SER A 30 -0.38 -6.67 -5.77
C SER A 30 0.06 -7.99 -6.43
N PRO A 31 1.35 -8.17 -6.75
CA PRO A 31 1.86 -9.46 -7.22
C PRO A 31 1.74 -10.57 -6.17
N HIS A 32 1.43 -10.22 -4.92
CA HIS A 32 1.25 -11.15 -3.81
C HIS A 32 -0.21 -11.31 -3.36
N ALA A 33 -1.17 -10.83 -4.16
CA ALA A 33 -2.61 -10.91 -3.85
C ALA A 33 -3.04 -12.32 -3.44
N ASP A 34 -2.66 -13.34 -4.21
CA ASP A 34 -3.04 -14.74 -3.91
C ASP A 34 -2.39 -15.28 -2.64
N TYR A 35 -1.16 -14.87 -2.35
CA TYR A 35 -0.50 -15.24 -1.10
C TYR A 35 -1.24 -14.63 0.09
N ALA A 36 -1.59 -13.35 0.00
CA ALA A 36 -2.37 -12.66 1.03
C ALA A 36 -3.72 -13.34 1.27
N ARG A 37 -4.48 -13.66 0.20
CA ARG A 37 -5.76 -14.39 0.29
C ARG A 37 -5.62 -15.72 1.04
N ARG A 38 -4.62 -16.55 0.69
CA ARG A 38 -4.37 -17.82 1.38
C ARG A 38 -3.93 -17.63 2.83
N TRP A 39 -3.20 -16.57 3.12
CA TRP A 39 -2.75 -16.26 4.47
C TRP A 39 -3.91 -15.83 5.38
N ILE A 40 -4.81 -15.00 4.86
CA ILE A 40 -6.05 -14.61 5.53
C ILE A 40 -6.96 -15.83 5.75
N ALA A 41 -7.21 -16.64 4.71
CA ALA A 41 -8.07 -17.82 4.80
C ALA A 41 -7.57 -18.86 5.82
N ALA A 42 -6.26 -18.90 6.08
CA ALA A 42 -5.66 -19.75 7.10
C ALA A 42 -5.75 -19.17 8.53
N GLY A 43 -6.49 -18.09 8.75
CA GLY A 43 -6.68 -17.46 10.06
C GLY A 43 -5.44 -16.74 10.59
N ARG A 44 -4.44 -16.46 9.75
CA ARG A 44 -3.15 -15.90 10.21
C ARG A 44 -3.22 -14.39 10.52
N HIS A 45 -4.34 -13.73 10.24
CA HIS A 45 -4.57 -12.32 10.59
C HIS A 45 -4.81 -12.06 12.08
N GLY A 46 -4.95 -13.10 12.90
CA GLY A 46 -5.26 -12.96 14.33
C GLY A 46 -6.53 -12.13 14.53
N GLU A 47 -6.49 -11.13 15.42
CA GLU A 47 -7.64 -10.28 15.72
C GLU A 47 -7.92 -9.20 14.67
N MET A 48 -7.11 -9.08 13.62
CA MET A 48 -7.28 -8.07 12.56
C MET A 48 -8.41 -8.46 11.60
N ARG A 49 -9.63 -8.62 12.10
CA ARG A 49 -10.82 -9.05 11.33
C ARG A 49 -11.10 -8.16 10.11
N TYR A 50 -10.78 -6.87 10.22
CA TYR A 50 -10.92 -5.92 9.11
C TYR A 50 -10.14 -6.37 7.86
N LEU A 51 -9.01 -7.08 8.01
CA LEU A 51 -8.23 -7.62 6.89
C LEU A 51 -8.96 -8.74 6.16
N ALA A 52 -9.83 -9.51 6.82
CA ALA A 52 -10.65 -10.53 6.19
C ALA A 52 -11.91 -9.93 5.55
N GLU A 53 -12.47 -8.89 6.18
CA GLU A 53 -13.70 -8.22 5.73
C GLU A 53 -13.50 -7.32 4.51
N HIS A 54 -12.34 -6.66 4.39
CA HIS A 54 -12.09 -5.62 3.39
C HIS A 54 -10.89 -5.96 2.48
N LEU A 55 -10.66 -7.25 2.23
CA LEU A 55 -9.54 -7.67 1.38
C LEU A 55 -9.83 -7.41 -0.11
N ASP A 56 -9.66 -6.16 -0.53
CA ASP A 56 -9.61 -5.76 -1.94
C ASP A 56 -8.16 -5.84 -2.43
N VAL A 57 -7.72 -7.04 -2.83
CA VAL A 57 -6.38 -7.31 -3.41
C VAL A 57 -6.37 -7.43 -4.92
#